data_AF-A0ABD3TKU4-F1
#
_entry.id   AF-A0ABD3TKU4-F1
#
_cell.length_a   1.000
_cell.length_b   1.000
_cell.length_c   1.000
_cell.angle_alpha   90.00
_cell.angle_beta   90.00
_cell.angle_gamma   90.00
#
_symmetry.space_group_name_H-M   'P 1'
#
loop_
_entity.id
_entity.type
_entity.pdbx_description
1 polymer ?
#
loop_
_entity_poly.entity_id
_entity_poly.type
_entity_poly.pdbx_seq_one_letter_code
_entity_poly.pdbx_strand_id
1 'polypeptide(L)' 'TRGSGGAKPCMSIDVRGHCYQIVDTNTTWATASRICKENDGHLIFIETAEEQQVIK' A
#
# COMPACT_ATOMS: atom_id res chain seq x y z
N THR A 1 -4.83 0.20 -28.25
CA THR A 1 -4.88 -1.04 -27.45
C THR A 1 -4.13 -0.85 -26.14
N ARG A 2 -4.87 -0.66 -25.03
CA ARG A 2 -4.50 -0.91 -23.62
C ARG A 2 -5.74 -0.44 -22.83
N GLY A 3 -6.68 -1.31 -22.48
CA GLY A 3 -6.51 -2.32 -21.45
C GLY A 3 -7.27 -1.82 -20.21
N SER A 4 -8.49 -2.32 -20.02
CA SER A 4 -9.35 -2.09 -18.87
C SER A 4 -8.72 -2.51 -17.54
N GLY A 5 -9.07 -1.82 -16.46
CA GLY A 5 -8.87 -2.23 -15.06
C GLY A 5 -8.99 -1.00 -14.17
N GLY A 6 -10.16 -0.63 -13.64
CA GLY A 6 -10.86 -1.38 -12.60
C GLY A 6 -10.52 -0.72 -11.26
N ALA A 7 -11.49 -0.03 -10.66
CA ALA A 7 -11.33 0.88 -9.52
C ALA A 7 -10.46 0.33 -8.37
N LYS A 8 -9.61 1.19 -7.79
CA LYS A 8 -9.00 0.98 -6.46
C LYS A 8 -9.16 2.26 -5.63
N PRO A 9 -10.33 2.55 -5.03
CA PRO A 9 -10.42 3.62 -4.05
C PRO A 9 -10.00 3.04 -2.69
N CYS A 10 -8.70 3.02 -2.48
CA CYS A 10 -8.03 2.89 -1.19
C CYS A 10 -6.95 3.95 -1.23
N MET A 11 -6.81 4.74 -0.15
CA MET A 11 -6.05 5.99 -0.14
C MET A 11 -4.58 5.71 -0.51
N SER A 12 -4.25 5.88 -1.79
CA SER A 12 -2.91 5.66 -2.31
C SER A 12 -2.14 6.96 -2.18
N ILE A 13 -1.16 7.00 -1.29
CA ILE A 13 -0.37 8.20 -1.04
C ILE A 13 0.93 8.08 -1.81
N ASP A 14 1.24 9.06 -2.66
CA ASP A 14 2.54 9.19 -3.32
C ASP A 14 3.46 10.03 -2.45
N VAL A 15 4.55 9.43 -1.96
CA VAL A 15 5.62 10.13 -1.22
C VAL A 15 6.94 9.79 -1.88
N ARG A 16 7.60 10.80 -2.47
CA ARG A 16 8.90 10.65 -3.13
C ARG A 16 8.93 9.53 -4.21
N GLY A 17 7.82 9.29 -4.89
CA GLY A 17 7.71 8.24 -5.92
C GLY A 17 7.43 6.84 -5.39
N HIS A 18 7.09 6.72 -4.10
CA HIS A 18 6.55 5.50 -3.50
C HIS A 18 5.04 5.62 -3.32
N CYS A 19 4.31 4.57 -3.70
CA CYS A 19 2.86 4.47 -3.51
C CYS A 19 2.55 3.61 -2.28
N TYR A 20 1.87 4.19 -1.29
CA TYR A 20 1.42 3.47 -0.08
C TYR A 20 -0.07 3.24 -0.13
N GLN A 21 -0.53 2.08 0.32
CA GLN A 21 -1.95 1.77 0.44
C GLN A 21 -2.27 1.35 1.86
N ILE A 22 -3.23 2.04 2.48
CA ILE A 22 -3.76 1.68 3.79
C ILE A 22 -4.91 0.68 3.59
N VAL A 23 -4.80 -0.48 4.24
CA VAL A 23 -5.84 -1.51 4.27
C VAL A 23 -6.31 -1.64 5.72
N ASP A 24 -7.44 -1.04 6.04
CA ASP A 24 -8.04 -1.09 7.38
C ASP A 24 -8.78 -2.41 7.58
N THR A 25 -8.02 -3.49 7.72
CA THR A 25 -8.57 -4.84 7.96
C THR A 25 -7.71 -5.53 9.01
N ASN A 26 -8.35 -5.96 10.09
CA ASN A 26 -7.67 -6.72 11.13
C ASN A 26 -7.32 -8.11 10.60
N THR A 27 -6.03 -8.38 10.45
CA THR A 27 -5.54 -9.65 9.93
C THR A 27 -4.16 -9.97 10.51
N THR A 28 -3.68 -11.20 10.29
CA THR A 28 -2.34 -11.60 10.73
C THR A 28 -1.28 -10.98 9.84
N TRP A 29 -0.08 -10.75 10.39
CA TRP A 29 1.05 -10.22 9.61
C TRP A 29 1.32 -11.03 8.34
N ALA A 30 1.27 -12.36 8.43
CA ALA A 30 1.47 -13.25 7.29
C ALA A 30 0.40 -13.05 6.20
N THR A 31 -0.86 -12.84 6.61
CA THR A 31 -1.96 -12.59 5.67
C THR A 31 -1.85 -11.20 5.06
N ALA A 32 -1.52 -10.17 5.84
CA ALA A 32 -1.28 -8.82 5.34
C ALA A 32 -0.12 -8.80 4.31
N SER A 33 0.98 -9.50 4.60
CA SER A 33 2.12 -9.65 3.68
C SER A 33 1.71 -10.28 2.36
N ARG A 34 0.90 -11.34 2.41
CA ARG A 34 0.37 -11.99 1.21
C ARG A 34 -0.51 -11.04 0.40
N ILE A 35 -1.43 -10.32 1.05
CA ILE A 35 -2.34 -9.36 0.40
C ILE A 35 -1.55 -8.25 -0.31
N CYS A 36 -0.52 -7.68 0.33
CA CYS A 36 0.31 -6.67 -0.32
C CYS A 36 1.03 -7.23 -1.56
N LYS A 37 1.60 -8.44 -1.45
CA LYS A 37 2.28 -9.13 -2.57
C LYS A 37 1.35 -9.43 -3.74
N GLU A 38 0.10 -9.81 -3.47
CA GLU A 38 -0.94 -10.03 -4.49
C GLU A 38 -1.36 -8.76 -5.22
N ASN A 39 -1.05 -7.58 -4.66
CA ASN A 39 -1.30 -6.27 -5.27
C ASN A 39 -0.02 -5.62 -5.81
N ASP A 40 0.99 -6.42 -6.19
CA ASP A 40 2.28 -5.95 -6.71
C ASP A 40 3.02 -4.99 -5.74
N GLY A 41 2.77 -5.12 -4.43
CA GLY A 41 3.37 -4.32 -3.37
C GLY A 41 3.92 -5.15 -2.22
N HIS A 42 4.40 -4.48 -1.18
CA HIS A 42 4.91 -5.12 0.03
C HIS A 42 4.39 -4.41 1.29
N LEU A 43 4.46 -5.10 2.43
CA LEU A 43 4.23 -4.43 3.71
C LEU A 43 5.25 -3.30 3.86
N ILE A 44 4.77 -2.15 4.33
CA ILE A 44 5.64 -0.99 4.47
C ILE A 44 6.77 -1.28 5.46
N PHE A 45 7.97 -0.83 5.09
CA PHE A 45 9.07 -0.58 5.98
C PHE A 45 9.30 0.93 6.02
N ILE A 46 9.18 1.55 7.19
CA ILE A 46 9.33 3.00 7.34
C ILE A 46 10.83 3.30 7.41
N GLU A 47 11.37 3.89 6.36
CA GLU A 47 12.79 4.26 6.26
C GLU A 47 13.02 5.70 6.70
N THR A 48 12.00 6.55 6.60
CA THR A 48 12.13 7.99 6.75
C THR A 48 11.05 8.61 7.63
N ALA A 49 11.37 9.76 8.24
CA ALA A 49 10.42 10.50 9.07
C ALA A 49 9.23 11.03 8.26
N GLU A 50 9.43 11.37 6.98
CA GLU A 50 8.35 11.86 6.12
C GLU A 50 7.31 10.76 5.82
N GLU A 51 7.75 9.51 5.64
CA GLU A 51 6.83 8.36 5.49
C GLU A 51 5.97 8.16 6.75
N GLN A 52 6.59 8.29 7.93
CA GLN A 52 5.87 8.17 9.20
C GLN A 52 4.80 9.24 9.40
N GLN A 53 5.03 10.47 8.92
CA GLN A 53 4.05 11.56 9.04
C GLN A 53 2.81 11.33 8.17
N VAL A 54 2.96 10.55 7.10
CA VAL A 54 1.91 10.30 6.12
C VAL A 54 0.98 9.13 6.54
N ILE A 55 1.48 8.23 7.39
CA ILE A 55 0.81 6.96 7.76
C ILE A 55 0.36 7.02 9.23
N LYS A 56 -0.18 8.17 9.62
CA LYS A 56 -0.58 8.48 10.99
C LYS A 56 -2.06 8.24 11.24
#